data_AF-A0A9J7AKL4-F1
#
_entry.id   AF-A0A9J7AKL4-F1
#
_cell.length_a   1.000
_cell.length_b   1.000
_cell.length_c   1.000
_cell.angle_alpha   90.00
_cell.angle_beta   90.00
_cell.angle_gamma   90.00
#
_symmetry.space_group_name_H-M   'P 1'
#
loop_
_entity.id
_entity.type
_entity.pdbx_description
1 polymer ?
#
loop_
_entity_poly.entity_id
_entity_poly.type
_entity_poly.pdbx_seq_one_letter_code
_entity_poly.pdbx_strand_id
1 'polypeptide(L)'
;MSVIHDLSAHELSADDQWMTVKQDHFRIKWAENDWEIEQARRLRRQVFCDEQGLFEDHDIDVIDRDAQVLVAIQQVAGMSEQVVGTVRIYQSQPGVWWGGRLAVEPQARRQIVLGSGLIKLAVRSASALGCQQFNALVQPQNEKFFQRLNWLSVGNQQVQGVEHVQMQAQLACYPALDDPAQGFWVEGRRQKSPLHLPYIEGSYGEGMPQHYRGTTLWN
;
A
#
# COMPACT_ATOMS: atom_id res chain seq x y z
N MET A 1 20.14 -51.15 -10.15
CA MET A 1 21.01 -49.98 -9.95
C MET A 1 20.15 -48.73 -10.07
N SER A 2 19.62 -48.24 -8.95
CA SER A 2 18.84 -47.00 -8.91
C SER A 2 19.71 -45.91 -8.32
N VAL A 3 19.98 -44.89 -9.12
CA VAL A 3 20.63 -43.65 -8.71
C VAL A 3 19.54 -42.75 -8.17
N ILE A 4 19.56 -42.46 -6.87
CA ILE A 4 18.88 -41.29 -6.31
C ILE A 4 19.97 -40.47 -5.62
N HIS A 5 20.37 -39.40 -6.29
CA HIS A 5 21.20 -38.35 -5.72
C HIS A 5 20.39 -37.57 -4.69
N ASP A 6 20.94 -37.52 -3.48
CA ASP A 6 21.19 -36.30 -2.72
C ASP A 6 20.08 -35.23 -2.73
N LEU A 7 19.21 -35.29 -1.72
CA LEU A 7 18.50 -34.13 -1.21
C LEU A 7 19.25 -33.67 0.04
N SER A 8 20.22 -32.77 -0.16
CA SER A 8 20.87 -32.05 0.92
C SER A 8 19.81 -31.24 1.67
N ALA A 9 19.50 -31.71 2.88
CA ALA A 9 18.84 -30.91 3.88
C ALA A 9 19.73 -29.69 4.14
N HIS A 10 19.37 -28.54 3.58
CA HIS A 10 19.95 -27.27 3.97
C HIS A 10 19.84 -27.15 5.49
N GLU A 11 20.98 -27.20 6.17
CA GLU A 11 21.09 -26.90 7.59
C GLU A 11 20.47 -25.52 7.83
N LEU A 12 19.30 -25.51 8.48
CA LEU A 12 18.72 -24.30 9.02
C LEU A 12 19.71 -23.78 10.07
N SER A 13 20.31 -22.61 9.81
CA SER A 13 21.19 -21.93 10.77
C SER A 13 20.51 -21.87 12.15
N ALA A 14 21.26 -22.04 13.24
CA ALA A 14 20.74 -21.91 14.60
C ALA A 14 20.02 -20.55 14.85
N ASP A 15 20.32 -19.55 14.02
CA ASP A 15 19.64 -18.25 14.00
C ASP A 15 18.22 -18.28 13.42
N ASP A 16 17.90 -19.24 12.55
CA ASP A 16 16.56 -19.36 11.96
C ASP A 16 15.57 -20.11 12.88
N GLN A 17 16.06 -20.81 13.91
CA GLN A 17 15.24 -21.61 14.83
C GLN A 17 14.31 -20.76 15.72
N TRP A 18 14.63 -19.49 15.92
CA TRP A 18 13.83 -18.55 16.70
C TRP A 18 13.17 -17.46 15.84
N MET A 19 13.09 -17.65 14.52
CA MET A 19 12.42 -16.72 13.60
C MET A 19 11.06 -17.26 13.14
N THR A 20 10.02 -16.44 13.24
CA THR A 20 8.75 -16.66 12.55
C THR A 20 8.70 -15.87 11.26
N VAL A 21 8.06 -16.43 10.23
CA VAL A 21 7.78 -15.71 9.00
C VAL A 21 6.39 -15.10 9.11
N LYS A 22 6.34 -13.78 9.28
CA LYS A 22 5.09 -13.01 9.20
C LYS A 22 4.89 -12.58 7.75
N GLN A 23 3.66 -12.74 7.26
CA GLN A 23 3.21 -12.17 6.00
C GLN A 23 1.95 -11.35 6.26
N ASP A 24 2.00 -10.06 5.95
CA ASP A 24 0.84 -9.20 6.09
C ASP A 24 -0.11 -9.42 4.91
N HIS A 25 -1.42 -9.38 5.18
CA HIS A 25 -2.45 -9.45 4.16
C HIS A 25 -3.20 -8.12 4.11
N PHE A 26 -3.53 -7.67 2.91
CA PHE A 26 -4.22 -6.40 2.73
C PHE A 26 -5.43 -6.57 1.81
N ARG A 27 -6.51 -5.88 2.17
CA ARG A 27 -7.68 -5.72 1.31
C ARG A 27 -7.60 -4.36 0.63
N ILE A 28 -7.59 -4.35 -0.70
CA ILE A 28 -7.62 -3.13 -1.52
C ILE A 28 -9.05 -2.98 -2.04
N LYS A 29 -9.79 -1.96 -1.59
CA LYS A 29 -11.22 -1.81 -1.85
C LYS A 29 -11.67 -0.35 -1.88
N TRP A 30 -12.93 -0.09 -2.24
CA TRP A 30 -13.53 1.22 -2.01
C TRP A 30 -13.72 1.43 -0.50
N ALA A 31 -13.59 2.66 -0.05
CA ALA A 31 -14.00 3.00 1.31
C ALA A 31 -15.54 2.93 1.39
N GLU A 32 -16.06 2.14 2.32
CA GLU A 32 -17.52 1.93 2.51
C GLU A 32 -18.00 2.51 3.84
N ASN A 33 -17.11 2.61 4.83
CA ASN A 33 -17.46 2.99 6.19
C ASN A 33 -16.76 4.28 6.61
N ASP A 34 -17.38 5.05 7.51
CA ASP A 34 -16.87 6.34 7.98
C ASP A 34 -15.46 6.24 8.58
N TRP A 35 -15.15 5.15 9.28
CA TRP A 35 -13.82 4.95 9.87
C TRP A 35 -12.73 4.78 8.80
N GLU A 36 -13.04 4.16 7.66
CA GLU A 36 -12.12 3.97 6.54
C GLU A 36 -11.81 5.32 5.89
N ILE A 37 -12.84 6.14 5.69
CA ILE A 37 -12.73 7.50 5.13
C ILE A 37 -11.94 8.40 6.09
N GLU A 38 -12.24 8.35 7.38
CA GLU A 38 -11.57 9.14 8.40
C GLU A 38 -10.08 8.78 8.51
N GLN A 39 -9.73 7.49 8.54
CA GLN A 39 -8.33 7.07 8.54
C GLN A 39 -7.62 7.42 7.23
N ALA A 40 -8.28 7.32 6.07
CA ALA A 40 -7.73 7.76 4.79
C ALA A 40 -7.40 9.27 4.80
N ARG A 41 -8.28 10.11 5.36
CA ARG A 41 -8.03 11.55 5.52
C ARG A 41 -6.85 11.83 6.45
N ARG A 42 -6.76 11.14 7.59
CA ARG A 42 -5.62 11.27 8.51
C ARG A 42 -4.31 10.88 7.83
N LEU A 43 -4.31 9.78 7.08
CA LEU A 43 -3.13 9.32 6.33
C LEU A 43 -2.71 10.35 5.27
N ARG A 44 -3.66 10.94 4.54
CA ARG A 44 -3.38 12.02 3.59
C ARG A 44 -2.76 13.23 4.26
N ARG A 45 -3.32 13.71 5.38
CA ARG A 45 -2.77 14.83 6.16
C ARG A 45 -1.35 14.52 6.62
N GLN A 46 -1.10 13.33 7.17
CA GLN A 46 0.24 12.93 7.60
C GLN A 46 1.24 12.95 6.43
N VAL A 47 0.88 12.38 5.27
CA VAL A 47 1.80 12.26 4.14
C VAL A 47 2.01 13.60 3.43
N PHE A 48 0.95 14.36 3.19
CA PHE A 48 1.03 15.57 2.35
C PHE A 48 1.33 16.83 3.15
N CYS A 49 0.83 16.96 4.39
CA CYS A 49 1.15 18.09 5.26
C CYS A 49 2.42 17.78 6.07
N ASP A 50 2.35 16.77 6.95
CA ASP A 50 3.37 16.57 7.97
C ASP A 50 4.71 16.08 7.39
N GLU A 51 4.69 15.21 6.36
CA GLU A 51 5.92 14.67 5.77
C GLU A 51 6.43 15.44 4.55
N GLN A 52 5.56 15.84 3.63
CA GLN A 52 5.97 16.48 2.38
C GLN A 52 5.90 18.02 2.42
N GLY A 53 5.21 18.61 3.41
CA GLY A 53 5.05 20.05 3.51
C GLY A 53 4.36 20.69 2.31
N LEU A 54 3.51 19.94 1.58
CA LEU A 54 2.78 20.44 0.42
C LEU A 54 1.59 21.32 0.81
N PHE A 55 1.05 21.11 2.01
CA PHE A 55 -0.09 21.85 2.56
C PHE A 55 0.21 22.22 4.01
N GLU A 56 -0.27 23.40 4.45
CA GLU A 56 -0.04 23.88 5.81
C GLU A 56 -0.89 23.11 6.84
N ASP A 57 -2.21 23.03 6.63
CA ASP A 57 -3.13 22.44 7.62
C ASP A 57 -3.79 21.13 7.13
N HIS A 58 -4.33 21.14 5.91
CA HIS A 58 -5.02 20.00 5.30
C HIS A 58 -4.88 19.96 3.78
N ASP A 59 -4.99 18.77 3.19
CA ASP A 59 -4.96 18.57 1.75
C ASP A 59 -6.36 18.49 1.09
N ILE A 60 -7.41 18.75 1.87
CA ILE A 60 -8.82 18.70 1.45
C ILE A 60 -9.11 19.82 0.43
N ASP A 61 -9.81 19.47 -0.66
CA ASP A 61 -10.25 20.40 -1.69
C ASP A 61 -11.70 20.15 -2.14
N VAL A 62 -12.19 20.95 -3.09
CA VAL A 62 -13.57 20.86 -3.60
C VAL A 62 -13.90 19.53 -4.25
N ILE A 63 -12.89 18.80 -4.73
CA ILE A 63 -13.07 17.49 -5.40
C ILE A 63 -13.37 16.40 -4.37
N ASP A 64 -12.93 16.55 -3.12
CA ASP A 64 -13.18 15.56 -2.06
C ASP A 64 -14.66 15.30 -1.79
N ARG A 65 -15.55 16.22 -2.17
CA ARG A 65 -17.00 16.07 -2.02
C ARG A 65 -17.55 14.94 -2.88
N ASP A 66 -17.06 14.84 -4.11
CA ASP A 66 -17.62 13.97 -5.15
C ASP A 66 -16.65 12.85 -5.57
N ALA A 67 -15.45 12.81 -4.96
CA ALA A 67 -14.45 11.79 -5.24
C ALA A 67 -14.75 10.47 -4.51
N GLN A 68 -14.55 9.37 -5.22
CA GLN A 68 -14.57 8.03 -4.61
C GLN A 68 -13.23 7.76 -3.93
N VAL A 69 -13.26 7.51 -2.62
CA VAL A 69 -12.09 7.13 -1.83
C VAL A 69 -11.86 5.63 -1.93
N LEU A 70 -10.61 5.23 -2.14
CA LEU A 70 -10.13 3.86 -2.21
C LEU A 70 -9.08 3.65 -1.11
N VAL A 71 -9.08 2.48 -0.50
CA VAL A 71 -8.25 2.17 0.67
C VAL A 71 -7.54 0.83 0.54
N ALA A 72 -6.37 0.75 1.15
CA ALA A 72 -5.65 -0.46 1.44
C ALA A 72 -5.71 -0.70 2.95
N ILE A 73 -6.40 -1.76 3.36
CA ILE A 73 -6.65 -2.07 4.77
C ILE A 73 -5.80 -3.27 5.16
N GLN A 74 -4.98 -3.13 6.21
CA GLN A 74 -4.25 -4.23 6.82
C GLN A 74 -5.21 -5.16 7.56
N GLN A 75 -4.96 -6.45 7.42
CA GLN A 75 -5.77 -7.51 7.99
C GLN A 75 -4.94 -8.30 8.98
N VAL A 76 -5.39 -8.35 10.23
CA VAL A 76 -4.72 -9.05 11.32
C VAL A 76 -5.70 -10.03 11.95
N ALA A 77 -5.32 -11.30 12.01
CA ALA A 77 -6.17 -12.39 12.49
C ALA A 77 -7.57 -12.43 11.82
N GLY A 78 -7.65 -12.05 10.54
CA GLY A 78 -8.91 -12.00 9.78
C GLY A 78 -9.79 -10.78 10.04
N MET A 79 -9.31 -9.79 10.78
CA MET A 79 -10.02 -8.55 11.07
C MET A 79 -9.35 -7.35 10.41
N SER A 80 -10.17 -6.41 9.93
CA SER A 80 -9.74 -5.09 9.48
C SER A 80 -9.21 -4.28 10.65
N GLU A 81 -7.94 -3.87 10.59
CA GLU A 81 -7.29 -3.14 11.66
C GLU A 81 -7.09 -1.66 11.29
N GLN A 82 -6.38 -1.41 10.19
CA GLN A 82 -5.88 -0.08 9.85
C GLN A 82 -5.87 0.16 8.33
N VAL A 83 -6.22 1.38 7.92
CA VAL A 83 -5.92 1.89 6.58
C VAL A 83 -4.44 2.27 6.51
N VAL A 84 -3.69 1.54 5.68
CA VAL A 84 -2.24 1.73 5.47
C VAL A 84 -1.93 2.40 4.12
N GLY A 85 -2.96 2.61 3.30
CA GLY A 85 -2.83 3.30 2.02
C GLY A 85 -4.17 3.81 1.51
N THR A 86 -4.16 4.87 0.73
CA THR A 86 -5.36 5.43 0.10
C THR A 86 -5.04 6.11 -1.22
N VAL A 87 -6.04 6.20 -2.09
CA VAL A 87 -6.06 7.03 -3.29
C VAL A 87 -7.52 7.46 -3.51
N ARG A 88 -7.76 8.60 -4.17
CA ARG A 88 -9.11 8.98 -4.61
C ARG A 88 -9.20 8.99 -6.13
N ILE A 89 -10.39 8.72 -6.65
CA ILE A 89 -10.71 8.89 -8.07
C ILE A 89 -11.91 9.82 -8.24
N TYR A 90 -11.94 10.58 -9.32
CA TYR A 90 -13.06 11.44 -9.66
C TYR A 90 -13.18 11.61 -11.18
N GLN A 91 -14.40 11.91 -11.64
CA GLN A 91 -14.67 12.18 -13.04
C GLN A 91 -14.72 13.69 -13.27
N SER A 92 -13.77 14.24 -14.02
CA SER A 92 -13.73 15.69 -14.30
C SER A 92 -14.74 16.09 -15.39
N GLN A 93 -14.95 15.19 -16.36
CA GLN A 93 -15.89 15.32 -17.47
C GLN A 93 -16.35 13.91 -17.87
N PRO A 94 -17.49 13.73 -18.56
CA PRO A 94 -17.94 12.42 -19.00
C PRO A 94 -16.82 11.64 -19.72
N GLY A 95 -16.51 10.44 -19.20
CA GLY A 95 -15.44 9.57 -19.71
C GLY A 95 -14.01 9.94 -19.30
N VAL A 96 -13.75 11.12 -18.73
CA VAL A 96 -12.42 11.58 -18.30
C VAL A 96 -12.30 11.52 -16.79
N TRP A 97 -11.43 10.63 -16.33
CA TRP A 97 -11.21 10.33 -14.92
C TRP A 97 -9.80 10.70 -14.48
N TRP A 98 -9.68 10.97 -13.19
CA TRP A 98 -8.43 11.34 -12.55
C TRP A 98 -8.23 10.55 -11.27
N GLY A 99 -7.00 10.07 -11.08
CA GLY A 99 -6.51 9.58 -9.80
C GLY A 99 -5.69 10.65 -9.08
N GLY A 100 -5.81 10.72 -7.76
CA GLY A 100 -5.06 11.68 -6.96
C GLY A 100 -4.95 11.28 -5.49
N ARG A 101 -4.13 12.03 -4.75
CA ARG A 101 -3.92 11.85 -3.30
C ARG A 101 -3.50 10.42 -2.92
N LEU A 102 -2.66 9.80 -3.76
CA LEU A 102 -2.07 8.51 -3.43
C LEU A 102 -1.11 8.68 -2.23
N ALA A 103 -1.48 8.09 -1.09
CA ALA A 103 -0.69 8.09 0.12
C ALA A 103 -0.56 6.66 0.65
N VAL A 104 0.64 6.29 1.09
CA VAL A 104 0.92 5.01 1.75
C VAL A 104 1.71 5.30 3.01
N GLU A 105 1.34 4.64 4.10
CA GLU A 105 1.98 4.79 5.40
C GLU A 105 3.49 4.47 5.30
N PRO A 106 4.39 5.27 5.90
CA PRO A 106 5.84 5.11 5.77
C PRO A 106 6.35 3.70 6.03
N GLN A 107 5.86 3.07 7.10
CA GLN A 107 6.28 1.72 7.51
C GLN A 107 5.84 0.67 6.48
N ALA A 108 4.71 0.91 5.82
CA ALA A 108 4.15 0.07 4.78
C ALA A 108 4.70 0.37 3.36
N ARG A 109 5.44 1.47 3.14
CA ARG A 109 6.02 1.82 1.81
C ARG A 109 7.01 0.79 1.26
N ARG A 110 7.61 -0.02 2.15
CA ARG A 110 8.45 -1.16 1.75
C ARG A 110 7.64 -2.23 0.98
N GLN A 111 6.31 -2.19 1.10
CA GLN A 111 5.35 -3.03 0.39
C GLN A 111 4.90 -2.35 -0.90
N ILE A 112 5.73 -2.44 -1.95
CA ILE A 112 5.44 -1.91 -3.31
C ILE A 112 4.05 -2.37 -3.83
N VAL A 113 3.59 -3.53 -3.36
CA VAL A 113 2.28 -4.11 -3.66
C VAL A 113 1.12 -3.20 -3.27
N LEU A 114 1.24 -2.38 -2.21
CA LEU A 114 0.16 -1.49 -1.76
C LEU A 114 -0.10 -0.37 -2.75
N GLY A 115 0.94 0.41 -3.10
CA GLY A 115 0.83 1.47 -4.10
C GLY A 115 0.38 0.92 -5.46
N SER A 116 0.94 -0.23 -5.87
CA SER A 116 0.56 -0.88 -7.11
C SER A 116 -0.90 -1.36 -7.11
N GLY A 117 -1.36 -1.90 -5.97
CA GLY A 117 -2.72 -2.35 -5.76
C GLY A 117 -3.72 -1.19 -5.83
N LEU A 118 -3.44 -0.09 -5.13
CA LEU A 118 -4.27 1.11 -5.15
C LEU A 118 -4.39 1.71 -6.55
N ILE A 119 -3.29 1.82 -7.29
CA ILE A 119 -3.31 2.32 -8.68
C ILE A 119 -4.13 1.38 -9.57
N LYS A 120 -3.95 0.06 -9.43
CA LYS A 120 -4.75 -0.92 -10.19
C LYS A 120 -6.24 -0.80 -9.87
N LEU A 121 -6.61 -0.70 -8.59
CA LEU A 121 -8.00 -0.53 -8.20
C LEU A 121 -8.57 0.77 -8.77
N ALA A 122 -7.82 1.88 -8.70
CA ALA A 122 -8.24 3.17 -9.22
C ALA A 122 -8.61 3.13 -10.71
N VAL A 123 -7.70 2.63 -11.55
CA VAL A 123 -7.95 2.56 -13.00
C VAL A 123 -9.10 1.60 -13.31
N ARG A 124 -9.10 0.40 -12.72
CA ARG A 124 -10.13 -0.61 -12.98
C ARG A 124 -11.53 -0.19 -12.52
N SER A 125 -11.61 0.56 -11.41
CA SER A 125 -12.86 1.14 -10.91
C SER A 125 -13.42 2.15 -11.89
N ALA A 126 -12.59 3.08 -12.36
CA ALA A 126 -13.02 4.05 -13.37
C ALA A 126 -13.41 3.37 -14.69
N SER A 127 -12.66 2.33 -15.12
CA SER A 127 -13.01 1.54 -16.31
C SER A 127 -14.38 0.87 -16.19
N ALA A 128 -14.72 0.31 -15.02
CA ALA A 128 -16.07 -0.23 -14.77
C ALA A 128 -17.17 0.84 -14.86
N LEU A 129 -16.81 2.11 -14.64
CA LEU A 129 -17.70 3.27 -14.71
C LEU A 129 -17.64 4.00 -16.07
N GLY A 130 -17.17 3.33 -17.13
CA GLY A 130 -17.16 3.89 -18.49
C GLY A 130 -16.03 4.88 -18.77
N CYS A 131 -14.90 4.77 -18.07
CA CYS A 131 -13.72 5.58 -18.32
C CYS A 131 -13.15 5.36 -19.73
N GLN A 132 -12.89 6.48 -20.42
CA GLN A 132 -12.23 6.54 -21.73
C GLN A 132 -10.78 7.06 -21.60
N GLN A 133 -10.52 7.90 -20.59
CA GLN A 133 -9.19 8.41 -20.29
C GLN A 133 -9.00 8.52 -18.76
N PHE A 134 -7.91 7.94 -18.24
CA PHE A 134 -7.57 8.01 -16.82
C PHE A 134 -6.21 8.68 -16.64
N ASN A 135 -6.20 9.83 -15.97
CA ASN A 135 -5.03 10.69 -15.79
C ASN A 135 -4.60 10.77 -14.31
N ALA A 136 -3.36 11.18 -14.08
CA ALA A 136 -2.87 11.58 -12.76
C ALA A 136 -1.77 12.63 -12.89
N LEU A 137 -1.62 13.47 -11.87
CA LEU A 137 -0.44 14.31 -11.67
C LEU A 137 0.48 13.59 -10.68
N VAL A 138 1.66 13.21 -11.15
CA VAL A 138 2.59 12.34 -10.42
C VAL A 138 3.86 13.12 -10.14
N GLN A 139 4.37 13.09 -8.92
CA GLN A 139 5.66 13.70 -8.62
C GLN A 139 6.77 13.03 -9.45
N PRO A 140 7.75 13.77 -10.00
CA PRO A 140 8.77 13.24 -10.91
C PRO A 140 9.50 11.99 -10.38
N GLN A 141 9.75 11.93 -9.08
CA GLN A 141 10.37 10.78 -8.41
C GLN A 141 9.60 9.45 -8.56
N ASN A 142 8.28 9.52 -8.76
CA ASN A 142 7.40 8.36 -8.90
C ASN A 142 7.11 8.00 -10.36
N GLU A 143 7.59 8.77 -11.34
CA GLU A 143 7.30 8.55 -12.76
C GLU A 143 7.68 7.13 -13.21
N LYS A 144 8.90 6.68 -12.90
CA LYS A 144 9.38 5.32 -13.24
C LYS A 144 8.55 4.22 -12.60
N PHE A 145 7.97 4.46 -11.43
CA PHE A 145 7.08 3.50 -10.78
C PHE A 145 5.77 3.36 -11.57
N PHE A 146 5.17 4.47 -11.97
CA PHE A 146 3.97 4.49 -12.80
C PHE A 146 4.21 3.89 -14.20
N GLN A 147 5.36 4.17 -14.83
CA GLN A 147 5.73 3.57 -16.12
C GLN A 147 5.74 2.03 -16.07
N ARG A 148 6.28 1.44 -14.99
CA ARG A 148 6.24 -0.03 -14.78
C ARG A 148 4.82 -0.59 -14.62
N LEU A 149 3.85 0.26 -14.33
CA LEU A 149 2.43 -0.08 -14.25
C LEU A 149 1.70 0.19 -15.57
N ASN A 150 2.40 0.41 -16.69
CA ASN A 150 1.80 0.74 -18.00
C ASN A 150 1.13 2.12 -18.05
N TRP A 151 1.73 3.11 -17.40
CA TRP A 151 1.37 4.52 -17.58
C TRP A 151 2.35 5.22 -18.52
N LEU A 152 1.83 6.19 -19.28
CA LEU A 152 2.59 7.00 -20.22
C LEU A 152 2.69 8.43 -19.69
N SER A 153 3.88 9.02 -19.75
CA SER A 153 4.08 10.44 -19.48
C SER A 153 3.58 11.24 -20.68
N VAL A 154 2.67 12.19 -20.44
CA VAL A 154 2.03 12.99 -21.50
C VAL A 154 2.34 14.48 -21.43
N GLY A 155 2.95 14.94 -20.32
CA GLY A 155 3.39 16.32 -20.17
C GLY A 155 3.87 16.61 -18.75
N ASN A 156 4.28 17.86 -18.53
CA ASN A 156 4.65 18.37 -17.20
C ASN A 156 3.66 19.47 -16.79
N GLN A 157 3.37 19.55 -15.49
CA GLN A 157 2.53 20.59 -14.90
C GLN A 157 3.11 21.04 -13.56
N GLN A 158 2.85 22.30 -13.20
CA GLN A 158 3.15 22.81 -11.87
C GLN A 158 1.87 22.84 -11.04
N VAL A 159 1.92 22.25 -9.84
CA VAL A 159 0.82 22.24 -8.88
C VAL A 159 1.34 22.85 -7.60
N GLN A 160 0.79 24.00 -7.21
CA GLN A 160 1.19 24.72 -5.99
C GLN A 160 2.72 24.96 -5.89
N GLY A 161 3.36 25.30 -7.01
CA GLY A 161 4.81 25.53 -7.08
C GLY A 161 5.68 24.27 -7.14
N VAL A 162 5.06 23.08 -7.12
CA VAL A 162 5.75 21.80 -7.20
C VAL A 162 5.57 21.18 -8.58
N GLU A 163 6.67 20.76 -9.19
CA GLU A 163 6.65 20.07 -10.47
C GLU A 163 6.01 18.69 -10.36
N HIS A 164 5.15 18.41 -11.33
CA HIS A 164 4.48 17.12 -11.51
C HIS A 164 4.57 16.72 -12.99
N VAL A 165 4.64 15.42 -13.23
CA VAL A 165 4.47 14.82 -14.55
C VAL A 165 3.01 14.43 -14.68
N GLN A 166 2.33 14.95 -15.69
CA GLN A 166 1.02 14.44 -16.07
C GLN A 166 1.21 13.10 -16.76
N MET A 167 0.55 12.08 -16.23
CA MET A 167 0.61 10.72 -16.75
C MET A 167 -0.79 10.19 -17.06
N GLN A 168 -0.87 9.28 -18.02
CA GLN A 168 -2.11 8.64 -18.45
C GLN A 168 -1.97 7.11 -18.41
N ALA A 169 -2.98 6.42 -17.88
CA ALA A 169 -3.02 4.97 -17.83
C ALA A 169 -3.35 4.36 -19.20
N GLN A 170 -2.66 3.29 -19.58
CA GLN A 170 -3.07 2.47 -20.73
C GLN A 170 -4.22 1.54 -20.33
N LEU A 171 -5.47 1.97 -20.55
CA LEU A 171 -6.66 1.28 -20.05
C LEU A 171 -6.76 -0.20 -20.47
N ALA A 172 -6.23 -0.57 -21.63
CA ALA A 172 -6.20 -1.98 -22.09
C ALA A 172 -5.43 -2.92 -21.14
N CYS A 173 -4.49 -2.40 -20.35
CA CYS A 173 -3.74 -3.16 -19.35
C CYS A 173 -4.52 -3.35 -18.02
N TYR A 174 -5.71 -2.76 -17.91
CA TYR A 174 -6.51 -2.71 -16.69
C TYR A 174 -7.95 -3.15 -16.98
N PRO A 175 -8.21 -4.46 -17.14
CA PRO A 175 -9.57 -4.94 -17.34
C PRO A 175 -10.47 -4.50 -16.18
N ALA A 176 -11.71 -4.11 -16.47
CA ALA A 176 -12.65 -3.68 -15.45
C ALA A 176 -12.82 -4.73 -14.33
N LEU A 177 -13.18 -4.27 -13.14
CA LEU A 177 -13.66 -5.14 -12.07
C LEU A 177 -15.17 -5.28 -12.18
N ASP A 178 -15.68 -6.49 -11.95
CA ASP A 178 -17.14 -6.71 -11.86
C ASP A 178 -17.72 -5.98 -10.64
N ASP A 179 -17.03 -6.07 -9.50
CA ASP A 179 -17.36 -5.37 -8.26
C ASP A 179 -16.14 -4.62 -7.72
N PRO A 180 -15.95 -3.35 -8.13
CA PRO A 180 -14.82 -2.55 -7.66
C PRO A 180 -14.97 -2.16 -6.18
N ALA A 181 -16.18 -2.12 -5.63
CA ALA A 181 -16.42 -1.77 -4.23
C ALA A 181 -15.81 -2.81 -3.30
N GLN A 182 -15.99 -4.10 -3.62
CA GLN A 182 -15.37 -5.19 -2.88
C GLN A 182 -13.86 -5.26 -3.09
N GLY A 183 -13.37 -4.95 -4.29
CA GLY A 183 -11.93 -4.92 -4.59
C GLY A 183 -11.26 -6.30 -4.50
N PHE A 184 -10.00 -6.36 -4.06
CA PHE A 184 -9.19 -7.59 -4.09
C PHE A 184 -8.15 -7.67 -2.97
N TRP A 185 -7.60 -8.87 -2.79
CA TRP A 185 -6.55 -9.15 -1.81
C TRP A 185 -5.16 -8.98 -2.42
N VAL A 186 -4.23 -8.48 -1.61
CA VAL A 186 -2.79 -8.52 -1.91
C VAL A 186 -2.01 -8.99 -0.71
N GLU A 187 -0.93 -9.72 -0.96
CA GLU A 187 -0.02 -10.17 0.09
C GLU A 187 1.21 -9.27 0.15
N GLY A 188 1.58 -8.88 1.37
CA GLY A 188 2.83 -8.20 1.65
C GLY A 188 4.03 -9.12 1.45
N ARG A 189 5.20 -8.51 1.39
CA ARG A 189 6.49 -9.19 1.46
C ARG A 189 6.60 -9.96 2.78
N ARG A 190 7.06 -11.20 2.72
CA ARG A 190 7.41 -12.00 3.89
C ARG A 190 8.52 -11.34 4.68
N GLN A 191 8.33 -11.26 5.99
CA GLN A 191 9.30 -10.71 6.94
C GLN A 191 9.69 -11.81 7.93
N LYS A 192 11.00 -11.98 8.17
CA LYS A 192 11.48 -12.78 9.30
C LYS A 192 11.41 -11.89 10.54
N SER A 193 10.77 -12.37 11.60
CA SER A 193 10.70 -11.68 12.88
C SER A 193 11.03 -12.66 14.00
N PRO A 194 11.69 -12.23 15.08
CA PRO A 194 11.93 -13.11 16.23
C PRO A 194 10.59 -13.64 16.77
N LEU A 195 10.53 -14.92 17.16
CA LEU A 195 9.39 -15.48 17.87
C LEU A 195 9.19 -14.68 19.17
N HIS A 196 8.14 -13.87 19.24
CA HIS A 196 7.73 -13.24 20.48
C HIS A 196 6.95 -14.28 21.29
N LEU A 197 7.65 -15.02 22.15
CA LEU A 197 7.00 -15.85 23.16
C LEU A 197 6.32 -14.90 24.15
N PRO A 198 5.00 -15.03 24.41
CA PRO A 198 4.38 -14.28 25.49
C PRO A 198 5.16 -14.59 26.78
N TYR A 199 5.54 -13.55 27.51
CA TYR A 199 6.21 -13.70 28.79
C TYR A 199 5.25 -14.38 29.76
N ILE A 200 5.33 -15.70 29.86
CA ILE A 200 4.73 -16.46 30.95
C ILE A 200 5.71 -16.34 32.10
N GLU A 201 5.33 -15.58 33.12
CA GLU A 201 6.10 -15.41 34.34
C GLU A 201 6.14 -16.77 35.06
N GLY A 202 7.18 -17.56 34.76
CA GLY A 202 7.38 -18.89 35.32
C GLY A 202 7.82 -19.92 34.29
N SER A 203 9.08 -20.33 34.41
CA SER A 203 9.75 -21.46 33.73
C SER A 203 10.09 -21.28 32.25
N TYR A 204 11.35 -20.90 31.96
CA TYR A 204 12.21 -21.64 31.00
C TYR A 204 13.68 -21.37 31.32
N GLY A 205 14.40 -22.46 31.62
CA GLY A 205 15.85 -22.49 31.71
C GLY A 205 16.49 -22.61 30.31
N GLU A 206 17.73 -22.11 30.22
CA GLU A 206 18.80 -22.45 29.27
C GLU A 206 18.40 -22.77 27.82
N GLY A 207 18.49 -21.77 26.93
CA GLY A 207 18.36 -22.01 25.49
C GLY A 207 18.35 -20.77 24.57
N MET A 208 18.15 -19.56 25.10
CA MET A 208 18.20 -18.33 24.28
C MET A 208 19.65 -17.92 23.97
N PRO A 209 20.04 -17.68 22.70
CA PRO A 209 21.35 -17.11 22.38
C PRO A 209 21.50 -15.72 23.03
N GLN A 210 22.64 -15.48 23.68
CA GLN A 210 22.89 -14.34 24.58
C GLN A 210 22.92 -12.97 23.88
N HIS A 211 22.73 -12.91 22.56
CA HIS A 211 22.90 -11.70 21.74
C HIS A 211 21.63 -10.83 21.63
N TYR A 212 20.49 -11.28 22.17
CA TYR A 212 19.23 -10.52 22.24
C TYR A 212 18.98 -9.82 23.59
N ARG A 213 20.01 -9.63 24.42
CA ARG A 213 19.94 -8.71 25.56
C ARG A 213 20.40 -7.33 25.13
N GLY A 214 19.49 -6.51 24.62
CA GLY A 214 19.81 -5.14 24.20
C GLY A 214 18.63 -4.18 24.33
N THR A 215 18.74 -3.30 25.34
CA THR A 215 18.11 -1.97 25.46
C THR A 215 16.60 -1.88 25.64
N THR A 216 16.16 -2.00 26.89
CA THR A 216 15.02 -1.24 27.41
C THR A 216 15.35 0.26 27.29
N LEU A 217 14.73 0.94 26.34
CA LEU A 217 14.61 2.41 26.35
C LEU A 217 13.14 2.75 26.14
N TRP A 218 12.41 2.77 27.26
CA TRP A 218 11.16 3.52 27.40
C TRP A 218 11.46 4.70 28.33
N ASN A 219 11.53 5.89 27.76
CA ASN A 219 11.22 7.19 28.36
C ASN A 219 10.86 8.14 27.23
#